data_AF-A0A948BSF2-F1
#
_entry.id   AF-A0A948BSF2-F1
#
_cell.length_a   1.000
_cell.length_b   1.000
_cell.length_c   1.000
_cell.angle_alpha   90.00
_cell.angle_beta   90.00
_cell.angle_gamma   90.00
#
_symmetry.space_group_name_H-M   'P 1'
#
loop_
_entity.id
_entity.type
_entity.pdbx_description
1 polymer ?
#
loop_
_entity_poly.entity_id
_entity_poly.type
_entity_poly.pdbx_seq_one_letter_code
_entity_poly.pdbx_strand_id
1 'polypeptide(L)' 'MLMLETVERVKKSKLNELRSKGLIPAVCYNAKNETISIAVNSRDFQ' A
#
# COMPACT_ATOMS: atom_id res chain seq x y z
N MET A 1 16.29 6.88 -9.22
CA MET A 1 15.79 5.76 -8.39
C MET A 1 14.44 6.18 -7.83
N LEU A 2 13.37 5.44 -8.08
CA LEU A 2 12.04 5.73 -7.50
C LEU A 2 11.98 5.11 -6.10
N MET A 3 11.63 5.91 -5.09
CA MET A 3 11.34 5.45 -3.74
C MET A 3 9.90 5.84 -3.41
N LEU A 4 9.11 4.87 -2.96
CA LEU A 4 7.71 5.06 -2.55
C LEU A 4 7.62 4.86 -1.04
N GLU A 5 6.94 5.76 -0.34
CA GLU A 5 6.67 5.58 1.08
C GLU A 5 5.52 4.58 1.26
N THR A 6 5.80 3.48 1.99
CA THR A 6 4.83 2.40 2.21
C THR A 6 4.47 2.26 3.68
N VAL A 7 3.19 2.05 3.98
CA VAL A 7 2.68 1.70 5.32
C VAL A 7 2.14 0.28 5.31
N GLU A 8 2.50 -0.55 6.30
CA GLU A 8 2.00 -1.92 6.41
C GLU A 8 0.48 -1.93 6.69
N ARG A 9 -0.25 -2.77 5.95
CA ARG A 9 -1.72 -2.81 6.01
C ARG A 9 -2.20 -3.85 7.02
N VAL A 10 -2.93 -3.39 8.03
CA VAL A 10 -3.35 -4.25 9.16
C VAL A 10 -4.63 -5.07 8.87
N LYS A 11 -5.68 -4.54 8.20
CA LYS A 11 -6.98 -5.25 7.98
C LYS A 11 -7.78 -4.83 6.74
N LYS A 12 -8.62 -5.74 6.22
CA LYS A 12 -9.56 -5.49 5.09
C LYS A 12 -10.65 -4.47 5.43
N SER A 13 -11.11 -4.42 6.67
CA SER A 13 -12.15 -3.50 7.15
C SER A 13 -11.75 -2.02 7.10
N LYS A 14 -10.45 -1.70 7.00
CA LYS A 14 -9.93 -0.33 6.98
C LYS A 14 -9.68 0.25 5.58
N LEU A 15 -10.10 -0.44 4.52
CA LEU A 15 -9.86 0.00 3.14
C LEU A 15 -10.43 1.40 2.83
N ASN A 16 -11.65 1.68 3.28
CA ASN A 16 -12.29 2.97 3.02
C ASN A 16 -11.61 4.10 3.81
N GLU A 17 -11.15 3.81 5.03
CA GLU A 17 -10.37 4.75 5.86
C GLU A 17 -9.02 5.09 5.21
N LEU A 18 -8.36 4.12 4.56
CA LEU A 18 -7.10 4.37 3.85
C LEU A 18 -7.33 5.26 2.63
N ARG A 19 -8.37 4.97 1.83
CA ARG A 19 -8.69 5.76 0.63
C ARG A 19 -9.08 7.20 0.97
N SER A 20 -9.83 7.43 2.05
CA SER A 20 -10.18 8.79 2.47
C SER A 20 -8.96 9.61 2.92
N LYS A 21 -7.88 8.94 3.34
CA LYS A 21 -6.58 9.55 3.69
C LYS A 21 -5.65 9.75 2.49
N GLY A 22 -6.11 9.45 1.26
CA GLY A 22 -5.28 9.54 0.05
C GLY A 22 -4.27 8.40 -0.09
N LEU A 23 -4.43 7.29 0.64
CA LEU A 23 -3.60 6.11 0.53
C LEU A 23 -4.25 5.07 -0.39
N ILE A 24 -3.44 4.53 -1.30
CA ILE A 24 -3.82 3.47 -2.24
C ILE A 24 -3.36 2.13 -1.65
N PRO A 25 -4.28 1.20 -1.36
CA PRO A 25 -3.91 -0.14 -0.89
C PRO A 25 -3.30 -0.95 -2.05
N ALA A 26 -2.16 -1.59 -1.79
CA ALA A 26 -1.43 -2.41 -2.75
C ALA A 26 -0.93 -3.72 -2.11
N VAL A 27 -0.49 -4.65 -2.95
CA VAL A 27 0.08 -5.93 -2.54
C VAL A 27 1.39 -6.12 -3.27
N CYS A 28 2.44 -6.45 -2.51
CA CYS A 28 3.74 -6.80 -3.04
C CYS A 28 3.95 -8.30 -2.93
N TYR A 29 4.52 -8.86 -3.99
CA TYR A 29 4.96 -10.24 -4.05
C TYR A 29 6.47 -10.24 -4.29
N ASN A 30 7.21 -11.02 -3.52
CA ASN A 30 8.62 -11.23 -3.79
C ASN A 30 8.86 -12.55 -4.54
N ALA A 31 10.09 -12.77 -5.00
CA ALA A 31 10.48 -13.99 -5.70
C ALA A 31 10.33 -15.28 -4.87
N LYS A 32 10.12 -15.16 -3.55
CA LYS A 32 9.87 -16.27 -2.62
C LYS A 32 8.37 -16.53 -2.39
N ASN A 33 7.48 -15.91 -3.17
CA ASN A 33 6.03 -15.93 -2.99
C ASN A 33 5.53 -15.38 -1.64
N GLU A 34 6.34 -14.62 -0.93
CA GLU A 34 5.86 -13.92 0.27
C GLU A 34 4.99 -12.75 -0.19
N THR A 35 3.81 -12.65 0.42
CA THR A 35 2.82 -11.63 0.10
C THR A 35 2.78 -10.60 1.22
N ILE A 36 3.03 -9.33 0.89
CA ILE A 36 2.99 -8.22 1.84
C ILE A 36 1.89 -7.25 1.41
N SER A 37 0.94 -6.99 2.30
CA SER A 37 -0.10 -5.99 2.07
C SER A 37 0.38 -4.62 2.53
N ILE A 38 0.44 -3.66 1.62
CA ILE A 38 0.92 -2.30 1.88
C ILE A 38 -0.15 -1.26 1.52
N ALA A 39 0.11 -0.01 1.90
CA ALA A 39 -0.57 1.17 1.40
C ALA A 39 0.48 2.20 0.99
N VAL A 40 0.24 2.89 -0.11
CA VAL A 40 1.15 3.88 -0.73
C VAL A 40 0.43 5.20 -0.93
N ASN A 41 1.15 6.32 -0.90
CA ASN A 41 0.55 7.63 -1.10
C ASN A 41 0.13 7.81 -2.57
N SER A 42 -1.11 8.26 -2.80
CA SER A 42 -1.62 8.53 -4.14
C SER A 42 -0.82 9.60 -4.90
N ARG A 43 -0.17 10.52 -4.18
CA ARG A 43 0.67 11.58 -4.77
C ARG A 43 1.94 11.05 -5.42
N ASP A 44 2.44 9.90 -4.97
CA ASP A 44 3.70 9.34 -5.45
C ASP A 44 3.56 8.67 -6.84
N PHE A 45 2.33 8.61 -7.38
CA PHE A 45 1.99 8.02 -8.68
C PHE A 45 1.63 9.04 -9.78
N GLN A 46 1.76 10.34 -9.52
CA GLN A 46 1.59 11.41 -10.52
C GLN A 46 2.81 11.54 -11.42
#